data_AF-A0ABD3GS97-F1
#
_entry.id   AF-A0ABD3GS97-F1
#
_cell.length_a   1.000
_cell.length_b   1.000
_cell.length_c   1.000
_cell.angle_alpha   90.00
_cell.angle_beta   90.00
_cell.angle_gamma   90.00
#
_symmetry.space_group_name_H-M   'P 1'
#
loop_
_entity.id
_entity.type
_entity.pdbx_description
1 polymer ?
#
loop_
_entity_poly.entity_id
_entity_poly.type
_entity_poly.pdbx_seq_one_letter_code
_entity_poly.pdbx_strand_id
1 'polypeptide(L)'
;MGFISETLDSIKKTNVRQILLQGVSLGMIVTSALIIWKSLMCFTGSESPVVVVLSGSMEPGFRRGDILFLHMSSAPIRTGEIVVFHVDGREIPIVHRVIKGQMWLQRHHIMGRAVGFLPYVGWVTIIMTEKPYIKYILIGALGLLVITSKE
;
A
#
# COMPACT_ATOMS: atom_id res chain seq x y z
N MET A 1 37.81 7.19 10.31
CA MET A 1 37.34 5.80 10.10
C MET A 1 37.13 5.06 11.44
N GLY A 2 36.55 5.70 12.49
CA GLY A 2 36.37 5.07 13.81
C GLY A 2 34.94 4.56 14.10
N PHE A 3 33.92 5.21 13.52
CA PHE A 3 32.52 4.86 13.79
C PHE A 3 32.13 3.47 13.26
N ILE A 4 32.63 3.09 12.08
CA ILE A 4 32.30 1.80 11.45
C ILE A 4 32.94 0.65 12.23
N SER A 5 34.20 0.78 12.68
CA SER A 5 34.87 -0.23 13.50
C SER A 5 34.22 -0.37 14.88
N GLU A 6 33.86 0.73 15.53
CA GLU A 6 33.14 0.72 16.82
C GLU A 6 31.76 0.07 16.70
N THR A 7 31.05 0.34 15.58
CA THR A 7 29.76 -0.30 15.30
C THR A 7 29.93 -1.80 15.04
N LEU A 8 30.95 -2.20 14.28
CA LEU A 8 31.25 -3.62 14.00
C LEU A 8 31.66 -4.39 15.26
N ASP A 9 32.46 -3.79 16.14
CA ASP A 9 32.88 -4.40 17.40
C ASP A 9 31.73 -4.46 18.42
N SER A 10 30.83 -3.47 18.42
CA SER A 10 29.59 -3.47 19.22
C SER A 10 28.57 -4.51 18.74
N ILE A 11 28.43 -4.70 17.42
CA ILE A 11 27.61 -5.78 16.84
C ILE A 11 28.17 -7.14 17.24
N LYS A 12 29.50 -7.32 17.17
CA LYS A 12 30.18 -8.57 17.52
C LYS A 12 30.11 -8.89 19.02
N LYS A 13 30.05 -7.88 19.89
CA LYS A 13 29.87 -8.04 21.36
C LYS A 13 28.42 -8.23 21.81
N THR A 14 27.44 -8.14 20.91
CA THR A 14 26.04 -8.27 21.29
C THR A 14 25.69 -9.74 21.57
N ASN A 15 24.98 -10.01 22.66
CA ASN A 15 24.51 -11.35 22.97
C ASN A 15 23.56 -11.82 21.87
N VAL A 16 23.86 -12.95 21.21
CA VAL A 16 23.05 -13.54 20.12
C VAL A 16 21.57 -13.66 20.52
N ARG A 17 21.30 -13.92 21.80
CA ARG A 17 19.94 -13.95 22.37
C ARG A 17 19.18 -12.62 22.22
N GLN A 18 19.84 -11.48 22.40
CA GLN A 18 19.20 -10.16 22.24
C GLN A 18 18.86 -9.89 20.78
N ILE A 19 19.76 -10.24 19.86
CA ILE A 19 19.50 -10.13 18.41
C ILE A 19 18.30 -11.03 18.02
N LEU A 20 18.26 -12.26 18.53
CA LEU A 20 17.14 -13.17 18.29
C LEU A 20 15.81 -12.62 18.81
N LEU A 21 15.78 -12.11 20.04
CA LEU A 21 14.57 -11.51 20.63
C LEU A 21 14.10 -10.28 19.85
N GLN A 22 15.02 -9.41 19.43
CA GLN A 22 14.70 -8.26 18.58
C GLN A 22 14.14 -8.69 17.22
N GLY A 23 14.70 -9.75 16.64
CA GLY A 23 14.18 -10.39 15.42
C GLY A 23 12.75 -10.89 15.59
N VAL A 24 12.43 -11.51 16.73
CA VAL A 24 11.06 -11.95 17.06
C VAL A 24 10.11 -10.76 17.16
N SER A 25 10.49 -9.70 17.88
CA SER A 25 9.65 -8.48 18.00
C SER A 25 9.38 -7.82 16.64
N LEU A 26 10.40 -7.73 15.77
CA LEU A 26 10.22 -7.25 14.40
C LEU A 26 9.31 -8.17 13.59
N GLY A 27 9.47 -9.49 13.72
CA GLY A 27 8.60 -10.48 13.10
C GLY A 27 7.13 -10.30 13.52
N MET A 28 6.87 -10.02 14.79
CA MET A 28 5.52 -9.73 15.30
C MET A 28 4.92 -8.44 14.70
N ILE A 29 5.72 -7.39 14.54
CA ILE A 29 5.28 -6.15 13.89
C ILE A 29 4.92 -6.41 12.42
N VAL A 30 5.78 -7.11 11.67
CA VAL A 30 5.53 -7.39 10.25
C VAL A 30 4.30 -8.30 10.07
N THR A 31 4.17 -9.35 10.88
CA THR A 31 3.02 -10.27 10.81
C THR A 31 1.72 -9.56 11.18
N SER A 32 1.69 -8.72 12.22
CA SER A 32 0.50 -7.94 12.56
C SER A 32 0.08 -6.99 11.43
N ALA A 33 1.04 -6.32 10.77
CA ALA A 33 0.75 -5.48 9.60
C ALA A 33 0.14 -6.29 8.44
N LEU A 34 0.67 -7.49 8.16
CA LEU A 34 0.12 -8.39 7.14
C LEU A 34 -1.28 -8.90 7.50
N ILE A 35 -1.53 -9.20 8.78
CA ILE A 35 -2.85 -9.62 9.28
C ILE A 35 -3.86 -8.48 9.13
N ILE A 36 -3.49 -7.24 9.43
CA ILE A 36 -4.35 -6.07 9.22
C ILE A 36 -4.72 -5.95 7.73
N TRP A 37 -3.73 -6.06 6.84
CA TRP A 37 -3.96 -6.00 5.39
C TRP A 37 -4.89 -7.13 4.90
N LYS A 38 -4.69 -8.36 5.37
CA LYS A 38 -5.55 -9.52 5.03
C LYS A 38 -6.95 -9.41 5.62
N SER A 39 -7.06 -8.93 6.86
CA SER A 39 -8.36 -8.65 7.49
C SER A 39 -9.14 -7.61 6.68
N LEU A 40 -8.46 -6.58 6.18
CA LEU A 40 -9.09 -5.55 5.35
C LEU A 40 -9.59 -6.13 4.01
N MET A 41 -8.81 -6.99 3.34
CA MET A 41 -9.26 -7.70 2.13
C MET A 41 -10.50 -8.54 2.38
N CYS A 42 -10.54 -9.29 3.49
CA CYS A 42 -11.70 -10.12 3.85
C CYS A 42 -12.93 -9.26 4.15
N PHE A 43 -12.76 -8.14 4.86
CA PHE A 43 -13.86 -7.25 5.22
C PHE A 43 -14.44 -6.53 4.00
N THR A 44 -13.60 -6.05 3.10
CA THR A 44 -14.06 -5.33 1.91
C THR A 44 -14.46 -6.24 0.76
N GLY A 45 -14.08 -7.52 0.80
CA GLY A 45 -14.26 -8.46 -0.31
C GLY A 45 -13.45 -8.10 -1.56
N SER A 46 -12.51 -7.16 -1.46
CA SER A 46 -11.67 -6.67 -2.55
C SER A 46 -10.24 -7.17 -2.39
N GLU A 47 -9.63 -7.63 -3.48
CA GLU A 47 -8.20 -8.00 -3.50
C GLU A 47 -7.28 -6.80 -3.25
N SER A 48 -7.79 -5.58 -3.49
CA SER A 48 -7.06 -4.34 -3.28
C SER A 48 -7.96 -3.30 -2.59
N PRO A 49 -8.18 -3.41 -1.27
CA PRO A 49 -9.09 -2.54 -0.52
C PRO A 49 -8.72 -1.06 -0.54
N VAL A 50 -7.46 -0.73 -0.83
CA VAL A 50 -6.94 0.64 -0.88
C VAL A 50 -6.12 0.80 -2.15
N VAL A 51 -6.47 1.80 -2.97
CA VAL A 51 -5.74 2.11 -4.21
C VAL A 51 -5.43 3.60 -4.28
N VAL A 52 -4.36 3.98 -4.99
CA VAL A 52 -3.98 5.37 -5.21
C VAL A 52 -4.32 5.82 -6.64
N VAL A 53 -4.86 7.03 -6.77
CA VAL A 53 -5.16 7.65 -8.06
C VAL A 53 -3.87 8.20 -8.67
N LEU A 54 -3.46 7.60 -9.78
CA LEU A 54 -2.23 7.96 -10.48
C LEU A 54 -2.43 9.06 -11.55
N SER A 55 -3.65 9.23 -12.06
CA SER A 55 -3.97 10.17 -13.14
C SER A 55 -5.18 11.06 -12.83
N GLY A 56 -5.27 12.21 -13.49
CA GLY A 56 -6.36 13.18 -13.33
C GLY A 56 -7.57 12.96 -14.25
N SER A 57 -7.76 11.75 -14.81
CA SER A 57 -8.84 11.51 -15.78
C SER A 57 -10.26 11.60 -15.19
N MET A 58 -10.35 11.59 -13.86
CA MET A 58 -11.60 11.69 -13.11
C MET A 58 -11.79 13.08 -12.47
N GLU A 59 -11.00 14.10 -12.86
CA GLU A 59 -11.19 15.47 -12.38
C GLU A 59 -12.54 16.06 -12.87
N PRO A 60 -13.27 16.83 -12.03
CA PRO A 60 -12.91 17.32 -10.70
C PRO A 60 -13.20 16.34 -9.54
N GLY A 61 -13.74 15.14 -9.82
CA GLY A 61 -14.15 14.19 -8.78
C GLY A 61 -13.01 13.57 -7.99
N PHE A 62 -11.96 13.10 -8.68
CA PHE A 62 -10.72 12.61 -8.05
C PHE A 62 -9.52 13.24 -8.71
N ARG A 63 -8.55 13.61 -7.88
CA ARG A 63 -7.27 14.19 -8.30
C ARG A 63 -6.16 13.17 -8.15
N ARG A 64 -5.06 13.39 -8.87
CA ARG A 64 -3.83 12.61 -8.68
C ARG A 64 -3.35 12.72 -7.23
N GLY A 65 -3.08 11.57 -6.62
CA GLY A 65 -2.66 11.46 -5.22
C GLY A 65 -3.80 11.24 -4.23
N ASP A 66 -5.06 11.12 -4.69
CA ASP A 66 -6.14 10.69 -3.81
C ASP A 66 -6.03 9.17 -3.55
N ILE A 67 -6.36 8.75 -2.33
CA ILE A 67 -6.48 7.33 -1.97
C ILE A 67 -7.96 6.96 -2.05
N LEU A 68 -8.30 5.87 -2.71
CA LEU A 68 -9.66 5.33 -2.78
C LEU A 68 -9.76 4.08 -1.92
N PHE A 69 -10.82 4.01 -1.13
CA PHE A 69 -11.21 2.80 -0.41
C PHE A 69 -12.21 2.02 -1.25
N LEU A 70 -11.87 0.76 -1.54
CA LEU A 70 -12.66 -0.14 -2.37
C LEU A 70 -13.40 -1.15 -1.52
N HIS A 71 -14.66 -1.37 -1.88
CA HIS A 71 -15.51 -2.41 -1.31
C HIS A 71 -16.22 -3.15 -2.42
N MET A 72 -16.11 -4.48 -2.43
CA MET A 72 -16.78 -5.34 -3.38
C MET A 72 -18.09 -5.85 -2.78
N SER A 73 -19.20 -5.53 -3.44
CA SER A 73 -20.53 -5.98 -3.02
C SER A 73 -21.07 -7.05 -3.96
N SER A 74 -21.87 -7.97 -3.41
CA SER A 74 -22.59 -8.97 -4.20
C SER A 74 -23.67 -8.35 -5.11
N ALA A 75 -24.14 -7.15 -4.79
CA ALA A 75 -25.13 -6.44 -5.60
C ALA A 75 -24.59 -6.07 -7.00
N PRO A 76 -25.44 -6.04 -8.05
CA PRO A 76 -25.02 -5.59 -9.38
C PRO A 76 -24.62 -4.12 -9.35
N ILE A 77 -23.62 -3.79 -10.16
CA ILE A 77 -23.10 -2.43 -10.29
C ILE A 77 -24.11 -1.58 -11.04
N ARG A 78 -24.37 -0.38 -10.52
CA ARG A 78 -25.37 0.54 -11.06
C ARG A 78 -24.70 1.72 -11.76
N THR A 79 -25.43 2.28 -12.72
CA THR A 79 -25.05 3.54 -13.36
C THR A 79 -24.82 4.64 -12.31
N GLY A 80 -23.72 5.39 -12.46
CA GLY A 80 -23.33 6.47 -11.56
C GLY A 80 -22.35 6.06 -10.46
N GLU A 81 -22.15 4.76 -10.23
CA GLU A 81 -21.16 4.25 -9.27
C GLU A 81 -19.74 4.41 -9.82
N ILE A 82 -18.77 4.57 -8.91
CA ILE A 82 -17.35 4.65 -9.25
C ILE A 82 -16.74 3.29 -8.96
N VAL A 83 -16.15 2.68 -9.98
CA VAL A 83 -15.55 1.36 -9.91
C VAL A 83 -14.10 1.40 -10.35
N VAL A 84 -13.32 0.51 -9.75
CA VAL A 84 -11.95 0.25 -10.13
C VAL A 84 -11.88 -1.14 -10.72
N PHE A 85 -11.34 -1.24 -11.92
CA PHE A 85 -11.25 -2.50 -12.65
C PHE A 85 -9.94 -2.62 -13.39
N HIS A 86 -9.53 -3.86 -13.61
CA HIS A 86 -8.41 -4.20 -14.47
C HIS A 86 -8.89 -4.33 -15.92
N VAL A 87 -8.04 -3.97 -16.87
CA VAL A 87 -8.29 -4.20 -18.30
C VAL A 87 -7.19 -5.10 -18.80
N ASP A 88 -7.55 -6.15 -19.53
CA ASP A 88 -6.58 -7.06 -20.13
C ASP A 88 -5.57 -6.29 -20.99
N GLY A 89 -4.28 -6.49 -20.71
CA GLY A 89 -3.18 -5.77 -21.37
C GLY A 89 -2.80 -4.42 -20.74
N ARG A 90 -3.39 -4.03 -19.60
CA ARG A 90 -3.01 -2.84 -18.82
C ARG A 90 -2.61 -3.23 -17.40
N GLU A 91 -1.36 -3.01 -17.01
CA GLU A 91 -0.90 -3.31 -15.64
C GLU A 91 -1.56 -2.42 -14.57
N ILE A 92 -1.95 -1.19 -14.94
CA ILE A 92 -2.52 -0.20 -14.02
C ILE A 92 -4.06 -0.25 -14.08
N PRO A 93 -4.76 -0.43 -12.95
CA PRO A 93 -6.21 -0.43 -12.92
C PRO A 93 -6.78 0.97 -13.22
N ILE A 94 -7.97 0.98 -13.81
CA ILE A 94 -8.64 2.21 -14.25
C ILE A 94 -9.77 2.55 -13.27
N VAL A 95 -9.80 3.80 -12.84
CA VAL A 95 -10.91 4.37 -12.06
C VAL A 95 -11.89 5.01 -13.03
N HIS A 96 -13.17 4.63 -12.97
CA HIS A 96 -14.19 5.17 -13.87
C HIS A 96 -15.57 5.26 -13.20
N ARG A 97 -16.41 6.20 -13.66
CA ARG A 97 -17.82 6.28 -13.30
C ARG A 97 -18.65 5.49 -14.31
N VAL A 98 -19.40 4.50 -13.83
CA VAL A 98 -20.21 3.62 -14.66
C VAL A 98 -21.30 4.40 -15.38
N ILE A 99 -21.36 4.24 -16.71
CA ILE A 99 -22.40 4.82 -17.57
C ILE A 99 -23.24 3.72 -18.22
N LYS A 100 -24.49 4.05 -18.56
CA LYS A 100 -25.41 3.10 -19.22
C LYS A 100 -24.82 2.65 -20.56
N GLY A 101 -24.71 1.33 -20.77
CA GLY A 101 -24.23 0.74 -22.04
C GLY A 101 -22.86 0.05 -21.97
N GLN A 102 -22.18 0.00 -20.83
CA GLN A 102 -20.93 -0.75 -20.65
C GLN A 102 -21.18 -2.26 -20.42
N MET A 103 -21.57 -2.97 -21.49
CA MET A 103 -21.82 -4.43 -21.47
C MET A 103 -20.54 -5.28 -21.45
N TRP A 104 -19.38 -4.68 -21.70
CA TRP A 104 -18.08 -5.35 -21.79
C TRP A 104 -17.38 -5.52 -20.43
N LEU A 105 -17.85 -4.81 -19.39
CA LEU A 105 -17.25 -4.87 -18.06
C LEU A 105 -17.80 -6.06 -17.27
N GLN A 106 -17.05 -7.16 -17.25
CA GLN A 106 -17.39 -8.33 -16.46
C GLN A 106 -17.02 -8.15 -14.98
N ARG A 107 -17.81 -8.75 -14.07
CA ARG A 107 -17.57 -8.66 -12.62
C ARG A 107 -16.18 -9.14 -12.19
N HIS A 108 -15.59 -10.11 -12.88
CA HIS A 108 -14.29 -10.67 -12.51
C HIS A 108 -13.12 -9.70 -12.73
N HIS A 109 -13.29 -8.70 -13.60
CA HIS A 109 -12.29 -7.64 -13.79
C HIS A 109 -12.40 -6.52 -12.75
N ILE A 110 -13.45 -6.51 -11.93
CA ILE A 110 -13.76 -5.40 -11.05
C ILE A 110 -13.14 -5.67 -9.69
N MET A 111 -12.18 -4.81 -9.32
CA MET A 111 -11.50 -4.89 -8.04
C MET A 111 -12.42 -4.44 -6.90
N GLY A 112 -13.30 -3.47 -7.15
CA GLY A 112 -14.29 -3.01 -6.18
C GLY A 112 -14.90 -1.66 -6.53
N ARG A 113 -15.87 -1.24 -5.71
CA ARG A 113 -16.53 0.06 -5.79
C ARG A 113 -15.87 1.03 -4.82
N ALA A 114 -15.62 2.26 -5.26
CA ALA A 114 -15.09 3.30 -4.38
C ALA A 114 -16.18 3.72 -3.37
N VAL A 115 -15.95 3.46 -2.09
CA VAL A 115 -16.87 3.83 -0.99
C VAL A 115 -16.46 5.11 -0.29
N GLY A 116 -15.19 5.49 -0.39
CA GLY A 116 -14.65 6.71 0.18
C GLY A 116 -13.29 7.04 -0.41
N PHE A 117 -12.81 8.24 -0.14
CA PHE A 117 -11.48 8.65 -0.56
C PHE A 117 -10.82 9.58 0.47
N LEU A 118 -9.49 9.63 0.42
CA LEU A 118 -8.68 10.52 1.23
C LEU A 118 -7.81 11.37 0.30
N PRO A 119 -8.04 12.69 0.24
CA PRO A 119 -7.41 13.53 -0.77
C PRO A 119 -5.92 13.77 -0.47
N TYR A 120 -5.11 13.84 -1.54
CA TYR A 120 -3.67 14.15 -1.53
C TYR A 120 -2.72 13.21 -0.76
N VAL A 121 -3.21 12.30 0.09
CA VAL A 121 -2.34 11.43 0.93
C VAL A 121 -1.52 10.45 0.10
N GLY A 122 -2.04 10.01 -1.04
CA GLY A 122 -1.37 9.12 -1.97
C GLY A 122 -0.13 9.70 -2.64
N TRP A 123 0.10 11.02 -2.55
CA TRP A 123 1.38 11.61 -3.00
C TRP A 123 2.58 11.00 -2.31
N VAL A 124 2.44 10.56 -1.05
CA VAL A 124 3.52 9.85 -0.33
C VAL A 124 3.91 8.57 -1.07
N THR A 125 2.92 7.76 -1.47
CA THR A 125 3.14 6.51 -2.21
C THR A 125 3.69 6.78 -3.62
N ILE A 126 3.17 7.81 -4.30
CA ILE A 126 3.65 8.21 -5.64
C ILE A 126 5.12 8.63 -5.58
N ILE A 127 5.48 9.52 -4.64
CA ILE A 127 6.87 9.99 -4.48
C ILE A 127 7.81 8.83 -4.15
N MET A 128 7.40 7.93 -3.26
CA MET A 128 8.17 6.73 -2.91
C MET A 128 8.38 5.78 -4.11
N THR A 129 7.43 5.75 -5.05
CA THR A 129 7.49 4.89 -6.25
C THR A 129 8.30 5.54 -7.37
N GLU A 130 8.11 6.83 -7.63
CA GLU A 130 8.79 7.56 -8.70
C GLU A 130 10.26 7.87 -8.38
N LYS A 131 10.59 8.07 -7.10
CA LYS A 131 11.95 8.42 -6.66
C LYS A 131 12.55 7.27 -5.83
N PRO A 132 13.24 6.30 -6.46
CA PRO A 132 13.75 5.13 -5.76
C PRO A 132 14.73 5.48 -4.63
N TYR A 133 15.48 6.58 -4.74
CA TYR A 133 16.38 7.06 -3.69
C TYR A 133 15.65 7.32 -2.36
N ILE A 134 14.43 7.87 -2.38
CA ILE A 134 13.66 8.17 -1.17
C ILE A 134 13.29 6.88 -0.45
N LYS A 135 12.87 5.85 -1.20
CA LYS A 135 12.58 4.52 -0.65
C LYS A 135 13.80 3.92 0.06
N TYR A 136 14.96 3.97 -0.58
CA TYR A 136 16.20 3.41 0.00
C TYR A 136 16.67 4.19 1.23
N ILE A 137 16.58 5.53 1.22
CA ILE A 137 16.90 6.36 2.37
C ILE A 137 15.97 6.03 3.55
N LEU A 138 14.67 5.88 3.30
CA LEU A 138 13.69 5.57 4.35
C LEU A 138 13.91 4.18 4.96
N ILE A 139 14.13 3.15 4.14
CA ILE A 139 14.45 1.79 4.61
C ILE A 139 15.77 1.80 5.40
N GLY A 140 16.79 2.52 4.91
CA GLY A 140 18.07 2.66 5.59
C GLY A 140 17.96 3.35 6.96
N ALA A 141 17.21 4.44 7.03
CA ALA A 141 16.96 5.16 8.29
C ALA A 141 16.21 4.29 9.31
N LEU A 142 15.19 3.54 8.86
CA LEU A 142 14.42 2.64 9.72
C LEU A 142 15.27 1.47 10.22
N GLY A 143 16.10 0.88 9.36
CA GLY A 143 17.07 -0.16 9.74
C GLY A 143 18.11 0.36 10.74
N LEU A 144 18.65 1.56 10.52
CA LEU A 144 19.58 2.18 11.46
C LEU A 144 18.91 2.50 12.80
N LEU A 145 17.67 2.99 12.80
CA LEU A 145 16.89 3.26 14.01
C LEU A 145 16.71 1.97 14.81
N VAL A 146 16.29 0.88 14.17
CA VAL A 146 16.14 -0.43 14.81
C VAL A 146 17.47 -0.93 15.41
N ILE A 147 18.60 -0.74 14.72
CA ILE A 147 19.92 -1.15 15.24
C ILE A 147 20.37 -0.24 16.41
N THR A 148 20.04 1.05 16.35
CA THR A 148 20.43 2.04 17.36
C THR A 148 19.51 2.01 18.58
N SER A 149 18.25 1.59 18.41
CA SER A 149 17.31 1.32 19.49
C SER A 149 17.68 0.00 20.17
N LYS A 150 18.83 0.00 20.83
CA LYS A 150 19.18 -0.98 21.85
C LYS A 150 18.64 -0.44 23.17
N GLU A 151 17.70 -1.17 23.76
CA GLU A 151 17.62 -1.27 25.22
C GLU A 151 18.48 -2.46 25.68
#